data_AF-A0A3R9NSJ8-F1
#
_entry.id   AF-A0A3R9NSJ8-F1
#
_cell.length_a   1.000
_cell.length_b   1.000
_cell.length_c   1.000
_cell.angle_alpha   90.00
_cell.angle_beta   90.00
_cell.angle_gamma   90.00
#
_symmetry.space_group_name_H-M   'P 1'
#
loop_
_entity.id
_entity.type
_entity.pdbx_description
1 polymer ?
#
loop_
_entity_poly.entity_id
_entity_poly.type
_entity_poly.pdbx_seq_one_letter_code
_entity_poly.pdbx_strand_id
1 'polypeptide(L)'
;MLSSYSTQTLSILLAEFPDFRDSVNLQEDYFSIELNSPSGLPFIISSENDELTVYFSEHHCHFTSFNEQGSVGSYPLDDVADAIDYIRKLISGEVALAVWTKDGTLSMSSTYEVKDGPLPAGRNWFSSWLWRRWMRKREVETRKWSS
;
A
#
# COMPACT_ATOMS: atom_id res chain seq x y z
N MET A 1 2.55 26.33 4.45
CA MET A 1 1.58 26.38 3.34
C MET A 1 1.94 25.24 2.42
N LEU A 2 1.00 24.33 2.15
CA LEU A 2 1.25 23.14 1.34
C LEU A 2 1.97 23.47 0.01
N SER A 3 2.85 22.57 -0.43
CA SER A 3 3.45 22.66 -1.76
C SER A 3 2.36 22.63 -2.85
N SER A 4 2.71 23.09 -4.04
CA SER A 4 1.80 23.01 -5.20
C SER A 4 1.41 21.55 -5.49
N TYR A 5 2.37 20.63 -5.34
CA TYR A 5 2.15 19.20 -5.47
C TYR A 5 1.12 18.72 -4.43
N SER A 6 1.42 18.92 -3.14
CA SER A 6 0.57 18.50 -2.02
C SER A 6 -0.84 19.09 -2.08
N THR A 7 -0.97 20.34 -2.53
CA THR A 7 -2.28 21.00 -2.70
C THR A 7 -3.11 20.32 -3.79
N GLN A 8 -2.49 20.02 -4.95
CA GLN A 8 -3.18 19.39 -6.08
C GLN A 8 -3.59 17.95 -5.76
N THR A 9 -2.66 17.16 -5.21
CA THR A 9 -2.93 15.76 -4.85
C THR A 9 -4.00 15.66 -3.76
N LEU A 10 -3.93 16.49 -2.71
CA LEU A 10 -4.96 16.50 -1.65
C LEU A 10 -6.34 16.85 -2.19
N SER A 11 -6.44 17.86 -3.06
CA SER A 11 -7.74 18.28 -3.62
C SER A 11 -8.42 17.15 -4.39
N ILE A 12 -7.66 16.37 -5.15
CA ILE A 12 -8.20 15.27 -5.96
C ILE A 12 -8.54 14.08 -5.05
N LEU A 13 -7.66 13.76 -4.10
CA LEU A 13 -7.88 12.68 -3.14
C LEU A 13 -9.17 12.91 -2.32
N LEU A 14 -9.44 14.13 -1.85
CA LEU A 14 -10.65 14.49 -1.09
C LEU A 14 -11.91 14.66 -1.94
N ALA A 15 -11.77 14.73 -3.27
CA ALA A 15 -12.89 14.64 -4.18
C ALA A 15 -13.32 13.18 -4.36
N GLU A 16 -12.36 12.25 -4.46
CA GLU A 16 -12.61 10.82 -4.64
C GLU A 16 -12.92 10.08 -3.33
N PHE A 17 -12.33 10.50 -2.21
CA PHE A 17 -12.58 9.96 -0.87
C PHE A 17 -12.98 11.08 0.11
N PRO A 18 -14.23 11.57 0.04
CA PRO A 18 -14.69 12.66 0.90
C PRO A 18 -14.57 12.37 2.40
N ASP A 19 -14.68 11.10 2.79
CA ASP A 19 -14.61 10.66 4.19
C ASP A 19 -13.20 10.86 4.80
N PHE A 20 -12.17 11.07 3.98
CA PHE A 20 -10.81 11.32 4.48
C PHE A 20 -10.63 12.72 5.07
N ARG A 21 -11.56 13.66 4.79
CA ARG A 21 -11.46 15.08 5.18
C ARG A 21 -11.20 15.27 6.67
N ASP A 22 -11.89 14.50 7.50
CA ASP A 22 -11.82 14.62 8.96
C ASP A 22 -10.52 14.05 9.54
N SER A 23 -9.70 13.39 8.72
CA SER A 23 -8.43 12.76 9.11
C SER A 23 -7.21 13.42 8.47
N VAL A 24 -7.40 14.55 7.77
CA VAL A 24 -6.30 15.31 7.16
C VAL A 24 -5.51 16.06 8.23
N ASN A 25 -4.22 15.76 8.32
CA ASN A 25 -3.23 16.51 9.08
C ASN A 25 -2.39 17.32 8.09
N LEU A 26 -2.39 18.65 8.25
CA LEU A 26 -1.61 19.55 7.42
C LEU A 26 -0.28 19.88 8.11
N GLN A 27 0.82 19.72 7.38
CA GLN A 27 2.15 20.14 7.80
C GLN A 27 2.58 21.36 6.98
N GLU A 28 3.84 21.78 7.16
CA GLU A 28 4.33 23.02 6.53
C GLU A 28 4.21 22.98 5.01
N ASP A 29 4.65 21.89 4.36
CA ASP A 29 4.70 21.72 2.90
C ASP A 29 3.98 20.46 2.39
N TYR A 30 3.57 19.53 3.27
CA TYR A 30 2.87 18.29 2.91
C TYR A 30 1.63 18.03 3.78
N PHE A 31 0.83 17.03 3.39
CA PHE A 31 -0.26 16.52 4.21
C PHE A 31 -0.03 15.05 4.57
N SER A 32 -0.63 14.61 5.66
CA SER A 32 -0.83 13.20 5.95
C SER A 32 -2.27 12.91 6.33
N ILE A 33 -2.76 11.74 5.97
CA ILE A 33 -4.09 11.22 6.34
C ILE A 33 -3.85 9.91 7.06
N GLU A 34 -4.25 9.81 8.32
CA GLU A 34 -4.07 8.61 9.12
C GLU A 34 -5.43 8.01 9.47
N LEU A 35 -5.62 6.76 9.07
CA LEU A 35 -6.85 5.99 9.25
C LEU A 35 -6.51 4.62 9.86
N ASN A 36 -7.54 3.97 10.39
CA ASN A 36 -7.45 2.57 10.79
C ASN A 36 -8.14 1.69 9.74
N SER A 37 -7.43 0.68 9.27
CA SER A 37 -8.02 -0.38 8.44
C SER A 37 -9.01 -1.23 9.25
N PRO A 38 -9.91 -2.00 8.59
CA PRO A 38 -10.83 -2.91 9.29
C PRO A 38 -10.15 -3.96 10.19
N SER A 39 -8.88 -4.28 9.93
CA SER A 39 -8.07 -5.17 10.77
C SER A 39 -7.41 -4.46 11.96
N GLY A 40 -7.65 -3.16 12.14
CA GLY A 40 -7.05 -2.33 13.19
C GLY A 40 -5.61 -1.93 12.91
N LEU A 41 -5.09 -2.18 11.70
CA LEU A 41 -3.74 -1.76 11.30
C LEU A 41 -3.74 -0.32 10.77
N PRO A 42 -2.66 0.45 11.01
CA PRO A 42 -2.53 1.80 10.49
C PRO A 42 -2.54 1.83 8.96
N PHE A 43 -3.29 2.77 8.41
CA PHE A 43 -3.31 3.11 7.00
C PHE A 43 -3.04 4.60 6.85
N ILE A 44 -1.94 4.95 6.19
CA ILE A 44 -1.45 6.33 6.12
C ILE A 44 -1.28 6.72 4.66
N ILE A 45 -1.72 7.91 4.29
CA ILE A 45 -1.42 8.52 2.99
C ILE A 45 -0.61 9.78 3.29
N SER A 46 0.56 9.94 2.69
CA SER A 46 1.46 11.09 2.90
C SER A 46 1.91 11.67 1.57
N SER A 47 2.01 13.00 1.47
CA SER A 47 2.57 13.70 0.31
C SER A 47 3.99 14.27 0.55
N GLU A 48 4.68 13.78 1.58
CA GLU A 48 6.01 14.27 1.96
C GLU A 48 7.02 14.09 0.81
N ASN A 49 7.94 15.05 0.65
CA ASN A 49 8.95 15.09 -0.41
C ASN A 49 8.41 15.21 -1.85
N ASP A 50 7.23 15.82 -2.02
CA ASP A 50 6.53 15.92 -3.31
C ASP A 50 6.31 14.54 -3.98
N GLU A 51 6.07 13.53 -3.14
CA GLU A 51 5.78 12.15 -3.50
C GLU A 51 4.56 11.67 -2.72
N LEU A 52 3.62 11.01 -3.38
CA LEU A 52 2.47 10.43 -2.70
C LEU A 52 2.81 9.00 -2.28
N THR A 53 2.78 8.73 -0.97
CA THR A 53 3.07 7.40 -0.41
C THR A 53 1.86 6.87 0.36
N VAL A 54 1.45 5.64 0.06
CA VAL A 54 0.39 4.92 0.78
C VAL A 54 1.01 3.83 1.63
N TYR A 55 0.93 3.99 2.94
CA TYR A 55 1.36 3.04 3.95
C TYR A 55 0.18 2.17 4.41
N PHE A 56 0.43 0.88 4.55
CA PHE A 56 -0.44 -0.07 5.24
C PHE A 56 0.44 -0.91 6.17
N SER A 57 0.38 -0.61 7.47
CA SER A 57 1.29 -1.20 8.45
C SER A 57 2.76 -1.08 7.99
N GLU A 58 3.49 -2.18 7.95
CA GLU A 58 4.90 -2.28 7.55
C GLU A 58 5.15 -2.20 6.02
N HIS A 59 4.09 -2.11 5.20
CA HIS A 59 4.20 -1.96 3.75
C HIS A 59 3.91 -0.53 3.33
N HIS A 60 4.63 -0.04 2.32
CA HIS A 60 4.32 1.22 1.68
C HIS A 60 4.53 1.13 0.17
N CYS A 61 3.73 1.88 -0.56
CA CYS A 61 3.83 2.03 -2.00
C CYS A 61 4.00 3.51 -2.33
N HIS A 62 5.02 3.80 -3.13
CA HIS A 62 5.41 5.13 -3.58
C HIS A 62 4.80 5.39 -4.96
N PHE A 63 4.13 6.53 -5.11
CA PHE A 63 3.55 7.02 -6.36
C PHE A 63 4.26 8.31 -6.73
N THR A 64 5.28 8.15 -7.57
CA THR A 64 6.15 9.25 -7.99
C THR A 64 6.41 9.19 -9.47
N SER A 65 6.05 10.28 -10.13
CA SER A 65 6.40 10.55 -11.51
C SER A 65 7.66 11.40 -11.60
N PHE A 66 8.43 11.15 -12.65
CA PHE A 66 9.66 11.86 -12.96
C PHE A 66 9.51 12.60 -14.28
N ASN A 67 9.95 13.87 -14.34
CA ASN A 67 10.11 14.53 -15.64
C ASN A 67 11.34 13.99 -16.40
N GLU A 68 11.53 14.47 -17.63
CA GLU A 68 12.67 14.11 -18.49
C GLU A 68 14.04 14.44 -17.84
N GLN A 69 14.07 15.33 -16.85
CA GLN A 69 15.25 15.74 -16.09
C GLN A 69 15.42 14.95 -14.78
N GLY A 70 14.55 13.99 -14.49
CA GLY A 70 14.58 13.16 -13.29
C GLY A 70 14.10 13.85 -12.01
N SER A 71 13.35 14.95 -12.11
CA SER A 71 12.76 15.62 -10.94
C SER A 71 11.48 14.92 -10.49
N VAL A 72 11.40 14.62 -9.20
CA VAL A 72 10.24 14.02 -8.50
C VAL A 72 9.07 15.01 -8.46
N GLY A 73 7.84 14.50 -8.37
CA GLY A 73 6.63 15.31 -8.15
C GLY A 73 6.22 16.15 -9.36
N SER A 74 6.68 15.76 -10.56
CA SER A 74 6.46 16.54 -11.77
C SER A 74 5.04 16.43 -12.33
N TYR A 75 4.34 15.32 -12.04
CA TYR A 75 2.99 15.06 -12.54
C TYR A 75 2.05 14.63 -11.40
N PRO A 76 1.66 15.56 -10.49
CA PRO A 76 0.79 15.25 -9.35
C PRO A 76 -0.55 14.60 -9.74
N LEU A 77 -1.06 14.90 -10.94
CA LEU A 77 -2.30 14.32 -11.45
C LEU A 77 -2.18 12.82 -11.74
N ASP A 78 -1.04 12.41 -12.28
CA ASP A 78 -0.78 11.00 -12.61
C ASP A 78 -0.50 10.22 -11.30
N ASP A 79 0.33 10.79 -10.42
CA ASP A 79 0.66 10.20 -9.13
C ASP A 79 -0.59 9.95 -8.27
N VAL A 80 -1.49 10.95 -8.18
CA VAL A 80 -2.72 10.79 -7.39
C VAL A 80 -3.70 9.83 -8.05
N ALA A 81 -3.77 9.77 -9.38
CA ALA A 81 -4.64 8.83 -10.08
C ALA A 81 -4.21 7.37 -9.81
N ASP A 82 -2.91 7.09 -9.89
CA ASP A 82 -2.35 5.77 -9.59
C ASP A 82 -2.55 5.39 -8.12
N ALA A 83 -2.36 6.34 -7.20
CA ALA A 83 -2.62 6.11 -5.78
C ALA A 83 -4.11 5.82 -5.52
N ILE A 84 -5.04 6.57 -6.14
CA ILE A 84 -6.47 6.32 -6.01
C ILE A 84 -6.85 4.92 -6.51
N ASP A 85 -6.33 4.50 -7.66
CA ASP A 85 -6.55 3.15 -8.19
C ASP A 85 -6.04 2.09 -7.20
N TYR A 86 -4.82 2.27 -6.69
CA TYR A 86 -4.25 1.38 -5.68
C TYR A 86 -5.10 1.29 -4.41
N ILE A 87 -5.54 2.42 -3.86
CA ILE A 87 -6.39 2.48 -2.67
C ILE A 87 -7.73 1.77 -2.93
N ARG A 88 -8.35 1.97 -4.10
CA ARG A 88 -9.58 1.28 -4.49
C ARG A 88 -9.39 -0.23 -4.58
N LYS A 89 -8.28 -0.69 -5.14
CA LYS A 89 -7.94 -2.10 -5.24
C LYS A 89 -7.69 -2.73 -3.87
N LEU A 90 -7.09 -1.99 -2.94
CA LEU A 90 -6.96 -2.43 -1.55
C LEU A 90 -8.31 -2.52 -0.84
N ILE A 91 -9.17 -1.49 -0.95
CA ILE A 91 -10.50 -1.45 -0.31
C ILE A 91 -11.41 -2.56 -0.85
N SER A 92 -11.40 -2.78 -2.17
CA SER A 92 -12.21 -3.81 -2.82
C SER A 92 -11.69 -5.24 -2.61
N GLY A 93 -10.45 -5.39 -2.15
CA GLY A 93 -9.77 -6.68 -2.01
C GLY A 93 -9.26 -7.28 -3.32
N GLU A 94 -9.26 -6.50 -4.42
CA GLU A 94 -8.63 -6.89 -5.69
C GLU A 94 -7.10 -7.01 -5.53
N VAL A 95 -6.51 -6.24 -4.63
CA VAL A 95 -5.10 -6.35 -4.26
C VAL A 95 -4.98 -6.74 -2.79
N ALA A 96 -4.08 -7.69 -2.51
CA ALA A 96 -3.74 -8.11 -1.17
C ALA A 96 -2.25 -7.91 -0.89
N LEU A 97 -1.93 -7.74 0.39
CA LEU A 97 -0.56 -7.58 0.87
C LEU A 97 0.02 -8.93 1.32
N ALA A 98 1.22 -9.26 0.85
CA ALA A 98 2.05 -10.31 1.39
C ALA A 98 3.19 -9.70 2.23
N VAL A 99 3.40 -10.24 3.43
CA VAL A 99 4.45 -9.83 4.35
C VAL A 99 5.31 -11.05 4.70
N TRP A 100 6.62 -10.90 4.60
CA TRP A 100 7.60 -11.91 4.97
C TRP A 100 8.38 -11.47 6.19
N THR A 101 8.47 -12.34 7.18
CA THR A 101 9.24 -12.10 8.39
C THR A 101 10.41 -13.07 8.48
N LYS A 102 11.57 -12.59 8.94
CA LYS A 102 12.72 -13.41 9.33
C LYS A 102 12.93 -13.23 10.83
N ASP A 103 12.92 -14.34 11.57
CA ASP A 103 13.14 -14.34 13.03
C ASP A 103 12.17 -13.42 13.81
N GLY A 104 10.94 -13.27 13.32
CA GLY A 104 9.92 -12.38 13.91
C GLY A 104 9.99 -10.93 13.45
N THR A 105 11.01 -10.55 12.68
CA THR A 105 11.20 -9.20 12.15
C THR A 105 10.74 -9.12 10.71
N LEU A 106 10.14 -7.99 10.29
CA LEU A 106 9.84 -7.71 8.89
C LEU A 106 11.11 -7.87 8.04
N SER A 107 11.01 -8.63 6.96
CA SER A 107 12.08 -8.81 5.98
C SER A 107 11.70 -8.29 4.60
N MET A 108 10.43 -8.38 4.21
CA MET A 108 9.94 -7.95 2.90
C MET A 108 8.42 -7.79 2.94
N SER A 109 7.87 -6.96 2.06
CA SER A 109 6.44 -6.89 1.78
C SER A 109 6.20 -6.61 0.31
N SER A 110 5.05 -7.02 -0.23
CA SER A 110 4.69 -6.82 -1.63
C SER A 110 3.19 -7.03 -1.84
N THR A 111 2.60 -6.23 -2.72
CA THR A 111 1.22 -6.40 -3.16
C THR A 111 1.11 -7.38 -4.32
N TYR A 112 -0.03 -8.08 -4.41
CA TYR A 112 -0.36 -8.94 -5.54
C TYR A 112 -1.85 -8.84 -5.88
N GLU A 113 -2.18 -8.97 -7.16
CA GLU A 113 -3.56 -9.04 -7.63
C GLU A 113 -4.19 -10.38 -7.23
N VAL A 114 -5.36 -10.32 -6.61
CA VAL A 114 -6.16 -11.46 -6.19
C VAL A 114 -7.02 -11.90 -7.36
N LYS A 115 -6.41 -12.46 -8.41
CA LYS A 115 -7.15 -12.99 -9.57
C LYS A 115 -7.67 -14.42 -9.36
N ASP A 116 -7.04 -15.24 -8.50
CA ASP A 116 -7.46 -16.61 -8.11
C ASP A 116 -6.61 -17.11 -6.91
N GLY A 117 -6.63 -16.41 -5.76
CA GLY A 117 -5.77 -16.73 -4.61
C GLY A 117 -4.24 -16.61 -4.89
N PRO A 118 -3.36 -16.59 -3.89
CA PRO A 118 -1.96 -16.23 -4.12
C PRO A 118 -1.20 -17.39 -4.76
N LEU A 119 -0.95 -17.34 -6.06
CA LEU A 119 0.25 -17.92 -6.67
C LEU A 119 1.32 -16.82 -6.74
N PRO A 120 2.56 -17.02 -6.24
CA PRO A 120 3.59 -15.99 -6.32
C PRO A 120 4.00 -15.78 -7.78
N ALA A 121 3.82 -14.56 -8.28
CA ALA A 121 4.32 -14.12 -9.57
C ALA A 121 5.85 -13.97 -9.51
N GLY A 122 6.56 -14.65 -10.43
CA GLY A 122 8.01 -14.79 -10.43
C GLY A 122 8.43 -16.26 -10.34
N ARG A 123 8.21 -17.03 -11.41
CA ARG A 123 8.57 -18.45 -11.47
C ARG A 123 10.08 -18.62 -11.59
N ASN A 124 10.76 -18.78 -10.45
CA ASN A 124 11.86 -19.72 -10.38
C ASN A 124 11.44 -20.91 -9.51
N TRP A 125 12.14 -22.03 -9.66
CA TRP A 125 11.78 -23.27 -8.97
C TRP A 125 11.79 -23.11 -7.44
N PHE A 126 12.57 -22.16 -6.92
CA PHE A 126 12.72 -21.89 -5.50
C PHE A 126 11.51 -21.17 -4.89
N SER A 127 10.99 -20.12 -5.54
CA SER A 127 9.75 -19.45 -5.12
C SER A 127 8.55 -20.41 -5.17
N SER A 128 8.50 -21.25 -6.21
CA SER A 128 7.47 -22.30 -6.36
C SER A 128 7.60 -23.42 -5.31
N TRP A 129 8.83 -23.72 -4.86
CA TRP A 129 9.08 -24.72 -3.82
C TRP A 129 8.73 -24.19 -2.43
N LEU A 130 9.12 -22.95 -2.11
CA LEU A 130 8.75 -22.28 -0.86
C LEU A 130 7.24 -22.19 -0.72
N TRP A 131 6.53 -21.82 -1.80
CA TRP A 131 5.07 -21.76 -1.81
C TRP A 131 4.41 -23.14 -1.63
N ARG A 132 4.89 -24.18 -2.33
CA ARG A 132 4.38 -25.56 -2.17
C ARG A 132 4.67 -26.15 -0.78
N ARG A 133 5.76 -25.74 -0.14
CA ARG A 133 6.07 -26.10 1.25
C ARG A 133 5.18 -25.35 2.23
N TRP A 134 4.88 -24.09 1.94
CA TRP A 134 4.00 -23.25 2.76
C TRP A 134 2.54 -23.69 2.71
N MET A 135 1.98 -24.02 1.53
CA MET A 135 0.63 -24.58 1.39
C MET A 135 0.46 -25.89 2.19
N ARG A 136 1.46 -26.77 2.18
CA ARG A 136 1.48 -27.99 3.00
C ARG A 136 1.56 -27.73 4.51
N LYS A 137 2.14 -26.61 4.94
CA LYS A 137 2.16 -26.21 6.34
C LYS A 137 0.80 -25.64 6.77
N ARG A 138 0.08 -24.99 5.85
CA ARG A 138 -1.26 -24.43 6.06
C ARG A 138 -2.36 -25.48 6.19
N GLU A 139 -2.25 -26.62 5.51
CA GLU A 139 -3.12 -27.79 5.77
C GLU A 139 -2.94 -28.39 7.19
N VAL A 140 -1.82 -28.11 7.87
CA VAL A 140 -1.53 -28.64 9.21
C VAL A 140 -1.94 -27.67 10.33
N GLU A 141 -2.21 -26.39 10.04
CA GLU A 141 -2.56 -25.37 11.04
C GLU A 141 -4.07 -24.99 11.06
N THR A 142 -4.94 -25.87 10.56
CA THR A 142 -6.38 -25.87 10.90
C THR A 142 -6.76 -27.09 11.74
N ARG A 143 -6.07 -27.26 12.88
CA ARG A 143 -6.58 -27.97 14.06
C ARG A 143 -6.08 -27.29 15.33
N LYS A 144 -6.99 -26.62 16.05
CA LYS A 144 -6.93 -26.59 17.52
C LYS A 144 -8.04 -27.48 18.07
N TRP A 145 -7.68 -28.71 18.39
CA TRP A 145 -8.08 -29.34 19.66
C TRP A 145 -7.08 -28.82 20.71
N SER A 146 -7.40 -28.56 21.98
CA SER A 146 -8.57 -28.93 22.78
C SER A 146 -8.50 -28.19 24.12
N SER A 147 -9.66 -27.91 24.69
CA SER A 147 -10.02 -28.32 26.05
C SER A 147 -11.54 -28.47 26.10
#